data_AF-A0A837IN62-F1
#
_entry.id   AF-A0A837IN62-F1
#
_cell.length_a   1.000
_cell.length_b   1.000
_cell.length_c   1.000
_cell.angle_alpha   90.00
_cell.angle_beta   90.00
_cell.angle_gamma   90.00
#
_symmetry.space_group_name_H-M   'P 1'
#
loop_
_entity.id
_entity.type
_entity.pdbx_description
1 polymer ?
#
loop_
_entity_poly.entity_id
_entity_poly.type
_entity_poly.pdbx_seq_one_letter_code
_entity_poly.pdbx_strand_id
1 'polypeptide(L)'
;MDEFNTVNPIGSIYENSFLDPHIRSKRKSRRLVKFIAYCLNPNHYHFILQQIANEGISEFMKRLGGGYTWYFNNRYQRSGYLFQSVFKAKHINSNNYLLSLSAYVNLNYRVHKLGGATAKLSKSSLDEYVYKHLDNFCEKKIISEQFKNKLEYKEFAENSLADTLERKQRDKELGSLLFE
;
A
#
# COMPACT_ATOMS: atom_id res chain seq x y z
N MET A 1 5.82 0.17 -10.48
CA MET A 1 6.27 0.34 -9.06
C MET A 1 7.73 -0.07 -8.91
N ASP A 2 8.19 -1.07 -9.66
CA ASP A 2 9.59 -1.48 -9.67
C ASP A 2 10.55 -0.32 -10.04
N GLU A 3 10.12 0.57 -10.93
CA GLU A 3 10.89 1.73 -11.39
C GLU A 3 11.31 2.65 -10.24
N PHE A 4 10.40 2.89 -9.28
CA PHE A 4 10.65 3.71 -8.10
C PHE A 4 11.29 2.92 -6.96
N ASN A 5 11.23 1.58 -7.00
CA ASN A 5 11.72 0.68 -5.96
C ASN A 5 13.09 0.06 -6.33
N THR A 6 14.04 0.91 -6.68
CA THR A 6 15.42 0.54 -7.03
C THR A 6 16.39 1.42 -6.27
N VAL A 7 17.54 0.87 -5.85
CA VAL A 7 18.58 1.69 -5.20
C VAL A 7 19.14 2.70 -6.19
N ASN A 8 19.54 2.23 -7.37
CA ASN A 8 20.05 3.08 -8.44
C ASN A 8 18.88 3.64 -9.26
N PRO A 9 18.77 4.97 -9.43
CA PRO A 9 17.75 5.55 -10.30
C PRO A 9 17.83 4.97 -11.71
N ILE A 10 16.67 4.71 -12.31
CA ILE A 10 16.61 4.17 -13.67
C ILE A 10 16.83 5.26 -14.74
N GLY A 11 16.89 6.54 -14.36
CA GLY A 11 16.87 7.67 -15.30
C GLY A 11 15.45 7.96 -15.80
N SER A 12 15.29 8.18 -17.10
CA SER A 12 13.99 8.47 -17.71
C SER A 12 13.10 7.23 -17.78
N ILE A 13 11.89 7.30 -17.23
CA ILE A 13 10.88 6.23 -17.37
C ILE A 13 10.53 6.05 -18.86
N TYR A 14 10.44 7.16 -19.61
CA TYR A 14 10.15 7.14 -21.03
C TYR A 14 11.22 6.37 -21.81
N GLU A 15 12.50 6.69 -21.62
CA GLU A 15 13.60 5.97 -22.28
C GLU A 15 13.64 4.49 -21.89
N ASN A 16 13.43 4.19 -20.61
CA ASN A 16 13.37 2.79 -20.14
C ASN A 16 12.20 2.01 -20.73
N SER A 17 11.12 2.66 -21.17
CA SER A 17 9.99 1.99 -21.79
C SER A 17 10.30 1.45 -23.19
N PHE A 18 11.31 2.02 -23.87
CA PHE A 18 11.79 1.56 -25.18
C PHE A 18 12.89 0.50 -25.09
N LEU A 19 13.42 0.23 -23.89
CA LEU A 19 14.45 -0.78 -23.71
C LEU A 19 13.86 -2.19 -23.84
N ASP A 20 14.62 -3.07 -24.49
CA ASP A 20 14.31 -4.50 -24.57
C ASP A 20 14.07 -5.09 -23.16
N PRO A 21 13.01 -5.90 -22.96
CA PRO A 21 12.71 -6.54 -21.68
C PRO A 21 13.89 -7.32 -21.06
N HIS A 22 14.74 -7.96 -21.88
CA HIS A 22 15.94 -8.65 -21.43
C HIS A 22 17.02 -7.69 -20.91
N ILE A 23 17.15 -6.50 -21.53
CA ILE A 23 18.07 -5.46 -21.05
C ILE A 23 17.53 -4.85 -19.75
N ARG A 24 16.22 -4.62 -19.67
CA ARG A 24 15.55 -4.15 -18.45
C ARG A 24 15.71 -5.14 -17.29
N SER A 25 15.63 -6.44 -17.55
CA SER A 25 15.79 -7.47 -16.52
C SER A 25 17.23 -7.57 -15.99
N LYS A 26 18.24 -7.38 -16.86
CA LYS A 26 19.66 -7.32 -16.48
C LYS A 26 20.02 -6.07 -15.66
N ARG A 27 19.28 -4.98 -15.82
CA ARG A 27 19.43 -3.75 -15.03
C ARG A 27 18.80 -3.80 -13.63
N LYS A 28 18.33 -4.96 -13.16
CA LYS A 28 17.72 -5.09 -11.83
C LYS A 28 18.69 -4.68 -10.72
N SER A 29 18.56 -3.43 -10.29
CA SER A 29 19.18 -2.91 -9.08
C SER A 29 18.57 -3.59 -7.85
N ARG A 30 19.28 -3.56 -6.72
CA ARG A 30 18.71 -3.95 -5.43
C ARG A 30 17.46 -3.09 -5.19
N ARG A 31 16.44 -3.69 -4.57
CA ARG A 31 15.20 -2.98 -4.21
C ARG A 31 15.41 -2.16 -2.94
N LEU A 32 14.62 -1.09 -2.78
CA LEU A 32 14.62 -0.25 -1.58
C LEU A 32 13.75 -0.85 -0.47
N VAL A 33 12.58 -1.37 -0.86
CA VAL A 33 11.58 -1.95 0.03
C VAL A 33 10.99 -3.24 -0.54
N LYS A 34 10.45 -4.08 0.33
CA LYS A 34 9.49 -5.13 -0.04
C LYS A 34 8.10 -4.70 0.39
N PHE A 35 7.13 -4.93 -0.48
CA PHE A 35 5.72 -4.76 -0.12
C PHE A 35 5.26 -6.00 0.63
N ILE A 36 4.68 -5.80 1.80
CA ILE A 36 4.04 -6.86 2.57
C ILE A 36 2.54 -6.83 2.31
N ALA A 37 1.92 -5.64 2.35
CA ALA A 37 0.54 -5.42 1.97
C ALA A 37 0.34 -3.99 1.47
N TYR A 38 -0.70 -3.75 0.67
CA TYR A 38 -1.09 -2.41 0.23
C TYR A 38 -2.60 -2.26 0.06
N CYS A 39 -3.06 -1.02 0.12
CA CYS A 39 -4.35 -0.61 -0.40
C CYS A 39 -4.23 0.78 -1.01
N LEU A 40 -4.71 0.91 -2.25
CA LEU A 40 -4.81 2.14 -3.01
C LEU A 40 -6.28 2.51 -3.07
N ASN A 41 -6.65 3.60 -2.42
CA ASN A 41 -7.97 4.22 -2.56
C ASN A 41 -7.87 5.43 -3.51
N PRO A 42 -8.99 5.91 -4.06
CA PRO A 42 -8.99 7.06 -4.97
C PRO A 42 -8.35 8.33 -4.39
N ASN A 43 -8.42 8.52 -3.07
CA ASN A 43 -7.96 9.73 -2.38
C ASN A 43 -6.72 9.52 -1.49
N HIS A 44 -6.31 8.28 -1.21
CA HIS A 44 -5.13 8.00 -0.36
C HIS A 44 -4.64 6.55 -0.53
N TYR A 45 -3.50 6.22 0.05
CA TYR A 45 -2.94 4.87 0.04
C TYR A 45 -2.46 4.45 1.43
N HIS A 46 -2.40 3.13 1.67
CA HIS A 46 -1.81 2.50 2.84
C HIS A 46 -0.84 1.42 2.40
N PHE A 47 0.36 1.40 2.97
CA PHE A 47 1.38 0.40 2.68
C PHE A 47 1.94 -0.22 3.97
N ILE A 48 2.17 -1.53 3.93
CA ILE A 48 3.05 -2.23 4.87
C ILE A 48 4.32 -2.55 4.10
N LEU A 49 5.42 -1.91 4.48
CA LEU A 49 6.70 -2.02 3.80
C LEU A 49 7.76 -2.59 4.74
N GLN A 50 8.57 -3.50 4.21
CA GLN A 50 9.82 -3.89 4.84
C GLN A 50 10.97 -3.15 4.16
N GLN A 51 11.73 -2.36 4.91
CA GLN A 51 12.93 -1.72 4.41
C GLN A 51 14.03 -2.78 4.18
N ILE A 52 14.67 -2.75 3.01
CA ILE A 52 15.76 -3.69 2.63
C ILE A 52 17.02 -2.99 2.12
N ALA A 53 17.01 -1.66 2.04
CA ALA A 53 18.17 -0.80 1.83
C ALA A 53 18.18 0.32 2.88
N ASN A 54 19.34 0.93 3.12
CA ASN A 54 19.42 2.07 4.04
C ASN A 54 18.48 3.20 3.58
N GLU A 55 17.71 3.76 4.51
CA GLU A 55 16.67 4.76 4.24
C GLU A 55 15.67 4.39 3.11
N GLY A 56 15.52 3.09 2.82
CA GLY A 56 14.79 2.60 1.67
C GLY A 56 13.32 3.05 1.60
N ILE A 57 12.62 3.14 2.73
CA ILE A 57 11.23 3.62 2.74
C ILE A 57 11.17 5.10 2.37
N SER A 58 12.01 5.93 2.99
CA SER A 58 12.04 7.38 2.72
C SER A 58 12.40 7.65 1.25
N GLU A 59 13.41 6.96 0.72
CA GLU A 59 13.82 7.09 -0.67
C GLU A 59 12.72 6.62 -1.63
N PHE A 60 12.09 5.48 -1.35
CA PHE A 60 11.00 4.95 -2.14
C PHE A 60 9.81 5.92 -2.19
N MET A 61 9.38 6.43 -1.04
CA MET A 61 8.26 7.36 -0.94
C MET A 61 8.57 8.70 -1.60
N LYS A 62 9.81 9.20 -1.49
CA LYS A 62 10.27 10.40 -2.21
C LYS A 62 10.14 10.23 -3.72
N ARG A 63 10.63 9.10 -4.26
CA ARG A 63 10.57 8.80 -5.71
C ARG A 63 9.14 8.60 -6.20
N LEU A 64 8.35 7.81 -5.49
CA LEU A 64 6.95 7.55 -5.83
C LEU A 64 6.14 8.85 -5.80
N GLY A 65 6.20 9.60 -4.70
CA GLY A 65 5.43 10.83 -4.52
C GLY A 65 5.87 11.94 -5.47
N GLY A 66 7.18 12.17 -5.61
CA GLY A 66 7.73 13.16 -6.53
C GLY A 66 7.43 12.82 -7.99
N GLY A 67 7.68 11.57 -8.39
CA GLY A 67 7.42 11.10 -9.75
C GLY A 67 5.93 11.20 -10.13
N TYR A 68 5.03 10.80 -9.24
CA TYR A 68 3.60 10.91 -9.51
C TYR A 68 3.11 12.36 -9.54
N THR A 69 3.61 13.21 -8.63
CA THR A 69 3.30 14.65 -8.64
C THR A 69 3.74 15.30 -9.94
N TRP A 70 4.97 15.02 -10.39
CA TRP A 70 5.50 15.54 -11.65
C TRP A 70 4.66 15.07 -12.85
N TYR A 71 4.36 13.77 -12.93
CA TYR A 71 3.51 13.21 -13.98
C TYR A 71 2.13 13.88 -14.02
N PHE A 72 1.47 13.99 -12.87
CA PHE A 72 0.12 14.56 -12.77
C PHE A 72 0.12 16.03 -13.18
N ASN A 73 1.06 16.82 -12.63
CA ASN A 73 1.19 18.23 -12.96
C ASN A 73 1.45 18.45 -14.46
N ASN A 74 2.35 17.68 -15.06
CA ASN A 74 2.64 17.77 -16.49
C ASN A 74 1.42 17.36 -17.35
N ARG A 75 0.75 16.25 -16.99
CA ARG A 75 -0.43 15.75 -17.72
C ARG A 75 -1.60 16.72 -17.71
N TYR A 76 -1.83 17.38 -16.58
CA TYR A 76 -2.97 18.26 -16.37
C TYR A 76 -2.62 19.74 -16.43
N GLN A 77 -1.40 20.09 -16.89
CA GLN A 77 -0.90 21.46 -17.00
C GLN A 77 -1.05 22.27 -15.69
N ARG A 78 -0.77 21.60 -14.56
CA ARG A 78 -0.79 22.18 -13.22
C ARG A 78 0.62 22.39 -12.69
N SER A 79 0.74 23.19 -11.63
CA SER A 79 1.95 23.31 -10.83
C SER A 79 1.61 23.22 -9.33
N GLY A 80 2.63 23.02 -8.50
CA GLY A 80 2.49 22.97 -7.05
C GLY A 80 2.23 21.55 -6.48
N TYR A 81 1.78 21.52 -5.23
CA TYR A 81 1.61 20.30 -4.45
C TYR A 81 0.40 19.48 -4.91
N LEU A 82 0.57 18.15 -5.00
CA LEU A 82 -0.52 17.20 -5.28
C LEU A 82 -1.05 16.52 -4.01
N PHE A 83 -0.15 16.10 -3.13
CA PHE A 83 -0.51 15.45 -1.87
C PHE A 83 -0.74 16.47 -0.76
N GLN A 84 -1.73 16.21 0.11
CA GLN A 84 -2.09 17.10 1.22
C GLN A 84 -0.99 17.26 2.27
N SER A 85 -0.16 16.23 2.48
CA SER A 85 0.94 16.25 3.46
C SER A 85 2.04 15.28 3.07
N VAL A 86 3.14 15.31 3.84
CA VAL A 86 4.15 14.24 3.83
C VAL A 86 3.53 12.89 4.22
N PHE A 87 4.18 11.79 3.81
CA PHE A 87 3.78 10.46 4.24
C PHE A 87 3.98 10.31 5.76
N LYS A 88 3.09 9.55 6.40
CA LYS A 88 3.19 9.19 7.82
C LYS A 88 3.68 7.75 7.92
N ALA A 89 4.58 7.49 8.87
CA ALA A 89 5.12 6.15 9.11
C ALA A 89 5.05 5.81 10.59
N LYS A 90 4.75 4.55 10.90
CA LYS A 90 4.77 3.99 12.25
C LYS A 90 5.47 2.64 12.20
N HIS A 91 6.47 2.45 13.08
CA HIS A 91 7.20 1.19 13.15
C HIS A 91 6.31 0.07 13.70
N ILE A 92 6.35 -1.09 13.05
CA ILE A 92 5.63 -2.29 13.48
C ILE A 92 6.59 -3.09 14.36
N ASN A 93 6.38 -3.04 15.67
CA ASN A 93 7.29 -3.62 16.66
C ASN A 93 6.78 -4.95 17.26
N SER A 94 5.63 -5.46 16.83
CA SER A 94 5.09 -6.72 17.33
C SER A 94 4.34 -7.47 16.24
N ASN A 95 4.33 -8.80 16.38
CA ASN A 95 3.65 -9.69 15.45
C ASN A 95 2.13 -9.49 15.46
N ASN A 96 1.52 -9.35 16.65
CA ASN A 96 0.09 -9.09 16.75
C ASN A 96 -0.29 -7.79 16.04
N TYR A 97 0.54 -6.74 16.19
CA TYR A 97 0.31 -5.50 15.45
C TYR A 97 0.43 -5.70 13.93
N LEU A 98 1.43 -6.46 13.46
CA LEU A 98 1.58 -6.80 12.04
C LEU A 98 0.32 -7.49 11.48
N LEU A 99 -0.18 -8.51 12.17
CA LEU A 99 -1.36 -9.27 11.72
C LEU A 99 -2.62 -8.40 11.69
N SER A 100 -2.92 -7.68 12.78
CA SER A 100 -4.09 -6.79 12.81
C SER A 100 -3.98 -5.68 11.76
N LEU A 101 -2.77 -5.13 11.54
CA LEU A 101 -2.54 -4.11 10.53
C LEU A 101 -2.67 -4.67 9.11
N SER A 102 -2.25 -5.92 8.86
CA SER A 102 -2.41 -6.52 7.53
C SER A 102 -3.87 -6.68 7.15
N ALA A 103 -4.72 -7.10 8.09
CA ALA A 103 -6.17 -7.12 7.90
C ALA A 103 -6.71 -5.72 7.61
N TYR A 104 -6.34 -4.73 8.44
CA TYR A 104 -6.78 -3.35 8.28
C TYR A 104 -6.39 -2.75 6.92
N VAL A 105 -5.13 -2.91 6.49
CA VAL A 105 -4.65 -2.39 5.21
C VAL A 105 -5.36 -3.07 4.05
N ASN A 106 -5.42 -4.41 4.04
CA ASN A 106 -6.06 -5.15 2.96
C ASN A 106 -7.55 -4.82 2.81
N LEU A 107 -8.25 -4.57 3.92
CA LEU A 107 -9.70 -4.28 3.91
C LEU A 107 -10.03 -2.78 4.01
N ASN A 108 -9.04 -1.89 3.90
CA ASN A 108 -9.24 -0.47 4.15
C ASN A 108 -10.31 0.16 3.23
N TYR A 109 -10.40 -0.28 1.98
CA TYR A 109 -11.42 0.15 1.03
C TYR A 109 -12.86 -0.10 1.52
N ARG A 110 -13.08 -1.15 2.33
CA ARG A 110 -14.37 -1.46 2.97
C ARG A 110 -14.62 -0.64 4.22
N VAL A 111 -13.56 -0.37 5.00
CA VAL A 111 -13.63 0.46 6.22
C VAL A 111 -14.16 1.85 5.90
N HIS A 112 -13.74 2.45 4.79
CA HIS A 112 -14.11 3.82 4.43
C HIS A 112 -15.49 3.96 3.77
N LYS A 113 -16.30 2.89 3.72
CA LYS A 113 -17.65 2.90 3.11
C LYS A 113 -17.67 3.67 1.78
N LEU A 114 -16.68 3.44 0.92
CA LEU A 114 -16.70 3.96 -0.45
C LEU A 114 -17.82 3.22 -1.19
N GLY A 115 -19.07 3.62 -0.98
CA GLY A 115 -20.24 2.96 -1.55
C GLY A 115 -20.24 3.05 -3.08
N GLY A 116 -20.81 2.03 -3.72
CA GLY A 116 -21.11 2.05 -5.16
C GLY A 116 -19.90 1.88 -6.08
N ALA A 117 -19.83 2.68 -7.14
CA ALA A 117 -18.82 2.56 -8.18
C ALA A 117 -17.39 2.91 -7.71
N THR A 118 -17.25 3.72 -6.66
CA THR A 118 -15.95 4.23 -6.20
C THR A 118 -15.12 3.19 -5.47
N ALA A 119 -15.73 2.25 -4.74
CA ALA A 119 -14.99 1.10 -4.18
C ALA A 119 -14.37 0.22 -5.27
N LYS A 120 -14.96 0.17 -6.47
CA LYS A 120 -14.40 -0.59 -7.61
C LYS A 120 -13.09 0.00 -8.12
N LEU A 121 -12.82 1.27 -7.81
CA LEU A 121 -11.55 1.94 -8.16
C LEU A 121 -10.45 1.64 -7.14
N SER A 122 -10.81 1.22 -5.92
CA SER A 122 -9.83 0.81 -4.92
C SER A 122 -9.18 -0.52 -5.32
N LYS A 123 -7.87 -0.61 -5.09
CA LYS A 123 -7.10 -1.86 -5.27
C LYS A 123 -6.43 -2.22 -3.96
N SER A 124 -6.41 -3.49 -3.61
CA SER A 124 -5.73 -3.95 -2.40
C SER A 124 -4.97 -5.25 -2.67
N SER A 125 -3.98 -5.54 -1.83
CA SER A 125 -3.29 -6.82 -1.87
C SER A 125 -4.12 -7.99 -1.34
N LEU A 126 -5.35 -7.79 -0.84
CA LEU A 126 -6.18 -8.87 -0.25
C LEU A 126 -6.29 -10.06 -1.20
N ASP A 127 -6.40 -9.73 -2.47
CA ASP A 127 -6.50 -10.62 -3.59
C ASP A 127 -5.29 -11.57 -3.73
N GLU A 128 -4.07 -11.08 -3.48
CA GLU A 128 -2.85 -11.89 -3.48
C GLU A 128 -2.80 -12.87 -2.29
N TYR A 129 -3.49 -12.55 -1.19
CA TYR A 129 -3.57 -13.37 0.02
C TYR A 129 -4.65 -14.44 -0.11
N VAL A 130 -5.81 -14.09 -0.66
CA VAL A 130 -7.00 -14.97 -0.65
C VAL A 130 -7.13 -15.77 -1.94
N TYR A 131 -6.85 -15.17 -3.11
CA TYR A 131 -7.09 -15.81 -4.40
C TYR A 131 -5.82 -16.46 -4.98
N LYS A 132 -5.98 -17.37 -5.94
CA LYS A 132 -4.87 -18.18 -6.51
C LYS A 132 -4.14 -17.52 -7.68
N HIS A 133 -4.69 -16.48 -8.30
CA HIS A 133 -4.31 -16.05 -9.64
C HIS A 133 -3.85 -14.59 -9.78
N LEU A 134 -3.40 -13.96 -8.70
CA LEU A 134 -3.01 -12.56 -8.74
C LEU A 134 -1.51 -12.43 -8.48
N ASP A 135 -0.89 -11.52 -9.23
CA ASP A 135 0.55 -11.27 -9.29
C ASP A 135 1.21 -11.37 -7.90
N ASN A 136 2.34 -12.08 -7.79
CA ASN A 136 3.09 -12.18 -6.52
C ASN A 136 3.93 -10.91 -6.27
N PHE A 137 3.26 -9.77 -6.17
CA PHE A 137 3.91 -8.50 -5.91
C PHE A 137 4.33 -8.37 -4.43
N CYS A 138 3.49 -8.85 -3.52
CA CYS A 138 3.73 -8.79 -2.07
C CYS A 138 4.53 -10.00 -1.56
N GLU A 139 5.51 -9.74 -0.69
CA GLU A 139 6.20 -10.74 0.14
C GLU A 139 5.30 -11.11 1.33
N LYS A 140 4.26 -11.88 1.03
CA LYS A 140 3.20 -12.25 2.00
C LYS A 140 3.60 -13.30 3.02
N LYS A 141 4.73 -14.01 2.84
CA LYS A 141 5.15 -15.14 3.68
C LYS A 141 5.17 -14.81 5.16
N ILE A 142 5.67 -13.63 5.52
CA ILE A 142 5.74 -13.15 6.91
C ILE A 142 4.37 -13.14 7.61
N ILE A 143 3.27 -13.03 6.87
CA ILE A 143 1.90 -13.12 7.40
C ILE A 143 1.28 -14.48 7.07
N SER A 144 1.32 -14.90 5.81
CA SER A 144 0.62 -16.10 5.33
C SER A 144 1.09 -17.39 6.00
N GLU A 145 2.37 -17.51 6.39
CA GLU A 145 2.89 -18.70 7.07
C GLU A 145 2.41 -18.82 8.52
N GLN A 146 1.77 -17.79 9.06
CA GLN A 146 1.18 -17.81 10.41
C GLN A 146 -0.25 -18.35 10.44
N PHE A 147 -0.83 -18.64 9.27
CA PHE A 147 -2.15 -19.22 9.11
C PHE A 147 -2.01 -20.58 8.43
N LYS A 148 -2.85 -21.54 8.82
CA LYS A 148 -2.92 -22.89 8.24
C LYS A 148 -3.25 -22.83 6.76
N ASN A 149 -4.10 -21.89 6.37
CA ASN A 149 -4.52 -21.72 4.99
C ASN A 149 -5.04 -20.29 4.73
N LYS A 150 -5.31 -19.99 3.45
CA LYS A 150 -5.82 -18.70 3.01
C LYS A 150 -7.21 -18.35 3.56
N LEU A 151 -8.02 -19.37 3.87
CA LEU A 151 -9.37 -19.18 4.39
C LEU A 151 -9.31 -18.68 5.84
N GLU A 152 -8.43 -19.22 6.67
CA GLU A 152 -8.21 -18.77 8.04
C GLU A 152 -7.74 -17.31 8.10
N TYR A 153 -6.82 -16.91 7.20
CA TYR A 153 -6.45 -15.50 7.07
C TYR A 153 -7.63 -14.62 6.67
N LYS A 154 -8.46 -15.09 5.73
CA LYS A 154 -9.65 -14.36 5.29
C LYS A 154 -10.62 -14.16 6.46
N GLU A 155 -10.94 -15.21 7.21
CA GLU A 155 -11.81 -15.15 8.38
C GLU A 155 -11.24 -14.20 9.46
N PHE A 156 -9.95 -14.32 9.76
CA PHE A 156 -9.25 -13.39 10.66
C PHE A 156 -9.38 -11.93 10.21
N ALA A 157 -9.21 -11.67 8.92
CA ALA A 157 -9.29 -10.32 8.37
C ALA A 157 -10.72 -9.75 8.45
N GLU A 158 -11.74 -10.54 8.12
CA GLU A 158 -13.16 -10.15 8.25
C GLU A 158 -13.54 -9.87 9.71
N ASN A 159 -13.11 -10.71 10.65
CA ASN A 159 -13.36 -10.49 12.07
C ASN A 159 -12.68 -9.20 12.58
N SER A 160 -11.42 -8.98 12.18
CA SER A 160 -10.68 -7.75 12.51
C SER A 160 -11.34 -6.49 11.94
N LEU A 161 -12.00 -6.59 10.79
CA LEU A 161 -12.74 -5.50 10.17
C LEU A 161 -13.98 -5.13 11.00
N ALA A 162 -14.74 -6.12 11.49
CA ALA A 162 -15.89 -5.89 12.36
C ALA A 162 -15.49 -5.10 13.60
N ASP A 163 -14.44 -5.55 14.31
CA ASP A 163 -13.90 -4.86 15.48
C ASP A 163 -13.47 -3.42 15.17
N THR A 164 -12.86 -3.21 14.00
CA THR A 164 -12.40 -1.87 13.57
C THR A 164 -13.59 -0.94 13.33
N LEU A 165 -14.65 -1.43 12.69
CA LEU A 165 -15.86 -0.66 12.41
C LEU A 165 -16.58 -0.29 13.71
N GLU A 166 -16.69 -1.22 14.66
CA GLU A 166 -17.25 -0.96 15.98
C GLU A 166 -16.45 0.11 16.75
N ARG A 167 -15.12 0.03 16.76
CA ARG A 167 -14.26 1.06 17.39
C ARG A 167 -14.48 2.43 16.78
N LYS A 168 -14.50 2.54 15.44
CA LYS A 168 -14.76 3.81 14.76
C LYS A 168 -16.15 4.38 15.06
N GLN A 169 -17.14 3.52 15.18
CA GLN A 169 -18.50 3.94 15.52
C GLN A 169 -18.53 4.50 16.95
N ARG A 170 -17.93 3.80 17.91
CA ARG A 170 -17.79 4.29 19.30
C ARG A 170 -17.03 5.62 19.39
N ASP A 171 -15.91 5.75 18.67
CA ASP A 171 -15.12 6.98 18.66
C ASP A 171 -15.94 8.17 18.10
N LYS A 172 -16.79 7.91 17.11
CA LYS A 172 -17.69 8.92 16.53
C LYS A 172 -18.78 9.34 17.52
N GLU A 173 -19.39 8.38 18.21
CA GLU A 173 -20.41 8.61 19.24
C GLU A 173 -19.84 9.41 20.43
N LEU A 174 -18.65 9.02 20.90
CA LEU A 174 -17.94 9.74 21.96
C LEU A 174 -17.55 11.15 21.50
N GLY A 175 -17.10 11.31 20.26
CA GLY A 175 -16.84 12.61 19.66
C GLY A 175 -18.07 13.51 19.66
N SER A 176 -19.23 13.01 19.21
CA SER A 176 -20.48 13.81 19.25
C SER A 176 -20.88 14.21 20.67
N LEU A 177 -20.70 13.34 21.66
CA LEU A 177 -21.04 13.61 23.06
C LEU A 177 -20.12 14.66 23.73
N LEU A 178 -18.88 14.80 23.26
CA LEU A 178 -17.90 15.74 23.83
C LEU A 178 -17.95 17.14 23.19
N PHE A 179 -18.68 17.29 22.07
CA PHE A 179 -18.81 18.54 21.33
C PHE A 179 -20.26 19.09 21.32
N GLU A 180 -21.16 18.53 22.12
CA GLU A 180 -22.41 19.15 22.59
C GLU A 180 -22.18 19.86 23.93
#